data_AF-A0A174NRK9-F1
#
_entry.id   AF-A0A174NRK9-F1
#
_cell.length_a   1.000
_cell.length_b   1.000
_cell.length_c   1.000
_cell.angle_alpha   90.00
_cell.angle_beta   90.00
_cell.angle_gamma   90.00
#
_symmetry.space_group_name_H-M   'P 1'
#
loop_
_entity.id
_entity.type
_entity.pdbx_description
1 polymer ?
#
loop_
_entity_poly.entity_id
_entity_poly.type
_entity_poly.pdbx_seq_one_letter_code
_entity_poly.pdbx_strand_id
1 'polypeptide(L)'
;MAEPGDVLLSVRAPVGDLNVAYEKCCIGRGLGAIHSKTGDSSFMLYTMFALKPQLDVFNGEGTVFGSINRDGLSNLPVNIPSAEEIAKFEAVVRPMDNLIRANYEEICRLQSTRDSLLPKLMSGEIDVSDIQL
;
A
#
# COMPACT_ATOMS: atom_id res chain seq x y z
N MET A 1 6.23 -0.64 12.99
CA MET A 1 5.69 -1.87 12.37
C MET A 1 4.39 -1.47 11.71
N ALA A 2 4.10 -2.02 10.54
CA ALA A 2 2.85 -1.83 9.82
C ALA A 2 2.10 -3.16 9.80
N GLU A 3 0.78 -3.12 9.98
CA GLU A 3 -0.10 -4.27 9.81
C GLU A 3 -0.67 -4.31 8.38
N PRO A 4 -1.16 -5.47 7.89
CA PRO A 4 -1.79 -5.55 6.57
C PRO A 4 -2.95 -4.54 6.43
N GLY A 5 -2.95 -3.80 5.32
CA GLY A 5 -3.94 -2.76 5.05
C GLY A 5 -3.60 -1.37 5.62
N ASP A 6 -2.51 -1.24 6.39
CA ASP A 6 -2.01 0.08 6.80
C ASP A 6 -1.56 0.89 5.60
N VAL A 7 -1.85 2.19 5.64
CA VAL A 7 -1.34 3.13 4.65
C VAL A 7 0.10 3.48 5.02
N LEU A 8 1.02 3.19 4.10
CA LEU A 8 2.41 3.56 4.20
C LEU A 8 2.61 4.93 3.56
N LEU A 9 3.24 5.84 4.28
CA LEU A 9 3.56 7.19 3.82
C LEU A 9 5.07 7.40 3.85
N SER A 10 5.65 7.86 2.75
CA SER A 10 7.00 8.42 2.76
C SER A 10 7.01 9.72 3.55
N VAL A 11 7.81 9.75 4.62
CA VAL A 11 7.99 10.93 5.48
C VAL A 11 9.33 11.64 5.24
N ARG A 12 10.14 11.15 4.30
CA ARG A 12 11.43 11.75 3.89
C ARG A 12 11.68 11.55 2.40
N ALA A 13 11.98 12.64 1.69
CA ALA A 13 12.67 12.67 0.39
C ALA A 13 12.22 11.65 -0.71
N PRO A 14 11.15 11.92 -1.48
CA PRO A 14 10.15 12.97 -1.29
C PRO A 14 9.10 12.55 -0.26
N VAL A 15 8.55 13.53 0.45
CA VAL A 15 7.39 13.32 1.33
C VAL A 15 6.15 13.14 0.46
N GLY A 16 5.25 12.23 0.85
CA GLY A 16 3.92 12.14 0.24
C GLY A 16 3.67 10.89 -0.60
N ASP A 17 4.68 10.09 -0.92
CA ASP A 17 4.45 8.81 -1.59
C ASP A 17 3.66 7.86 -0.69
N LEU A 18 2.65 7.22 -1.27
CA LEU A 18 1.69 6.37 -0.56
C LEU A 18 1.73 4.96 -1.11
N ASN A 19 1.63 3.99 -0.21
CA ASN A 19 1.44 2.58 -0.55
C ASN A 19 0.56 1.91 0.53
N VAL A 20 0.21 0.65 0.34
CA VAL A 20 -0.51 -0.16 1.33
C VAL A 20 0.39 -1.30 1.78
N ALA A 21 0.46 -1.55 3.08
CA ALA A 21 1.15 -2.70 3.62
C ALA A 21 0.40 -3.98 3.19
N TYR A 22 1.04 -4.77 2.33
CA TYR A 22 0.49 -6.04 1.87
C TYR A 22 0.49 -7.11 2.98
N GLU A 23 1.56 -7.13 3.77
CA GLU A 23 1.74 -8.01 4.91
C GLU A 23 2.25 -7.24 6.12
N LYS A 24 2.26 -7.89 7.28
CA LYS A 24 2.85 -7.33 8.50
C LYS A 24 4.35 -7.12 8.27
N CYS A 25 4.81 -5.88 8.37
CA CYS A 25 6.21 -5.57 8.05
C CYS A 25 6.84 -4.53 9.00
N CYS A 26 8.17 -4.57 9.08
CA CYS A 26 8.95 -3.54 9.74
C CYS A 26 9.18 -2.39 8.76
N ILE A 27 8.92 -1.16 9.20
CA ILE A 27 9.16 0.05 8.41
C ILE A 27 10.40 0.77 8.92
N GLY A 28 11.20 1.31 7.99
CA GLY A 28 12.35 2.15 8.30
C GLY A 28 11.95 3.56 8.76
N ARG A 29 12.94 4.34 9.18
CA ARG A 29 12.73 5.72 9.71
C ARG A 29 12.22 6.73 8.67
N GLY A 30 12.24 6.37 7.39
CA GLY A 30 11.74 7.19 6.28
C GLY A 30 10.26 6.96 5.96
N LEU A 31 9.59 6.05 6.67
CA LEU A 31 8.19 5.71 6.45
C LEU A 31 7.36 5.95 7.72
N GLY A 32 6.12 6.39 7.53
CA GLY A 32 5.05 6.31 8.51
C GLY A 32 4.05 5.22 8.14
N ALA A 33 3.50 4.53 9.13
CA ALA A 33 2.33 3.68 8.96
C ALA A 33 1.12 4.37 9.60
N ILE A 34 0.03 4.45 8.85
CA ILE A 34 -1.21 5.12 9.24
C ILE A 34 -2.29 4.05 9.24
N HIS A 35 -2.89 3.84 10.43
CA HIS A 35 -3.87 2.80 10.68
C HIS A 35 -5.23 3.41 11.04
N SER A 36 -6.30 2.86 10.47
CA SER A 36 -7.66 3.21 10.85
C SER A 36 -8.08 2.48 12.11
N LYS A 37 -8.42 3.23 13.18
CA LYS A 37 -8.88 2.65 14.45
C LYS A 37 -10.22 1.91 14.33
N THR A 38 -11.01 2.21 13.30
CA THR A 38 -12.33 1.63 13.04
C THR A 38 -12.30 0.53 11.99
N GLY A 39 -11.14 0.26 11.38
CA GLY A 39 -11.00 -0.72 10.30
C GLY A 39 -11.43 -0.22 8.92
N ASP A 40 -11.58 1.10 8.76
CA ASP A 40 -11.92 1.77 7.50
C ASP A 40 -10.65 2.11 6.71
N SER A 41 -9.96 1.07 6.23
CA SER A 41 -8.66 1.17 5.57
C SER A 41 -8.74 1.78 4.17
N SER A 42 -9.79 1.51 3.40
CA SER A 42 -10.00 2.13 2.09
C SER A 42 -10.17 3.65 2.25
N PHE A 43 -11.09 4.09 3.11
CA PHE A 43 -11.30 5.50 3.41
C PHE A 43 -10.02 6.18 3.87
N MET A 44 -9.23 5.52 4.72
CA MET A 44 -7.93 6.04 5.15
C MET A 44 -6.97 6.26 3.97
N LEU A 45 -6.83 5.28 3.07
CA LEU A 45 -5.98 5.38 1.89
C LEU A 45 -6.39 6.54 0.98
N TYR A 46 -7.67 6.65 0.66
CA TYR A 46 -8.18 7.70 -0.22
C TYR A 46 -8.17 9.08 0.42
N THR A 47 -8.32 9.15 1.75
CA THR A 47 -8.08 10.40 2.51
C THR A 47 -6.63 10.83 2.39
N MET A 48 -5.67 9.90 2.55
CA MET A 48 -4.26 10.23 2.38
C MET A 48 -3.91 10.66 0.95
N PHE A 49 -4.54 10.04 -0.07
CA PHE A 49 -4.40 10.52 -1.45
C PHE A 49 -4.91 11.95 -1.62
N ALA A 50 -6.05 12.29 -1.01
CA ALA A 50 -6.59 13.65 -1.06
C ALA A 50 -5.71 14.68 -0.31
N LEU A 51 -4.92 14.23 0.68
CA LEU A 51 -3.98 15.07 1.44
C LEU A 51 -2.62 15.25 0.76
N LYS A 52 -2.31 14.54 -0.34
CA LYS A 52 -1.03 14.69 -1.07
C LYS A 52 -0.64 16.15 -1.34
N PRO A 53 -1.53 17.02 -1.84
CA PRO A 53 -1.18 18.42 -2.08
C PRO A 53 -0.76 19.18 -0.81
N GLN A 54 -1.29 18.81 0.36
CA GLN A 54 -0.88 19.39 1.64
C GLN A 54 0.49 18.84 2.08
N LEU A 55 0.80 17.59 1.73
CA LEU A 55 2.08 16.96 2.00
C LEU A 55 3.21 17.50 1.10
N ASP A 56 2.88 17.97 -0.10
CA ASP A 56 3.86 18.53 -1.04
C ASP A 56 4.53 19.81 -0.54
N VAL A 57 3.90 20.55 0.39
CA VAL A 57 4.49 21.73 1.03
C VAL A 57 5.79 21.37 1.75
N PHE A 58 5.86 20.19 2.35
CA PHE A 58 7.07 19.70 3.04
C PHE A 58 8.21 19.35 2.09
N ASN A 59 7.97 19.30 0.78
CA ASN A 59 9.01 19.17 -0.24
C ASN A 59 9.59 20.52 -0.69
N GLY A 60 8.93 21.64 -0.38
CA GLY A 60 9.31 23.00 -0.82
C GLY A 60 10.14 23.82 0.18
N GLU A 61 10.24 23.39 1.44
CA GLU A 61 10.97 24.11 2.50
C GLU A 61 12.48 23.87 2.44
N GLY A 62 13.19 24.54 1.51
CA GLY A 62 14.57 25.09 1.56
C GLY A 62 15.74 24.35 2.22
N THR A 63 15.54 23.15 2.77
CA THR A 63 16.54 22.30 3.40
C THR A 63 16.73 21.10 2.48
N VAL A 64 17.95 20.60 2.39
CA VAL A 64 18.41 19.71 1.30
C VAL A 64 17.59 18.39 1.19
N PHE A 65 16.67 18.09 2.11
CA PHE A 65 15.66 17.03 1.99
C PHE A 65 14.36 17.39 2.74
N GLY A 66 13.24 17.44 2.02
CA GLY A 66 11.90 17.60 2.63
C GLY A 66 11.56 16.46 3.59
N SER A 67 10.96 16.79 4.74
CA SER A 67 10.54 15.80 5.73
C SER A 67 9.33 16.26 6.54
N ILE A 68 8.50 15.30 6.97
CA ILE A 68 7.41 15.52 7.91
C ILE A 68 7.63 14.64 9.14
N ASN A 69 7.46 15.20 10.33
CA ASN A 69 7.54 14.45 11.58
C ASN A 69 6.15 13.99 12.05
N ARG A 70 6.10 13.20 13.11
CA ARG A 70 4.83 12.67 13.67
C ARG A 70 3.85 13.78 14.03
N ASP A 71 4.34 14.88 14.60
CA ASP A 71 3.50 15.98 15.06
C ASP A 71 2.91 16.74 13.88
N GLY A 72 3.72 16.99 12.85
CA GLY A 72 3.27 17.57 11.58
C GLY A 72 2.17 16.72 10.93
N LEU A 73 2.35 15.40 10.89
CA LEU A 73 1.35 14.48 10.34
C LEU A 73 0.06 14.45 11.18
N SER A 74 0.18 14.46 12.51
CA SER A 74 -0.97 14.40 13.42
C SER A 74 -1.78 15.69 13.45
N ASN A 75 -1.17 16.81 13.05
CA ASN A 75 -1.80 18.13 13.00
C ASN A 75 -2.32 18.49 11.60
N LEU A 76 -2.24 17.59 10.61
CA LEU A 76 -2.81 17.84 9.30
C LEU A 76 -4.33 18.03 9.42
N PRO A 77 -4.90 19.10 8.83
CA PRO A 77 -6.33 19.32 8.85
C PRO A 77 -7.03 18.29 7.96
N VAL A 78 -7.82 17.43 8.60
CA VAL A 78 -8.63 16.41 7.91
C VAL A 78 -10.09 16.62 8.26
N ASN A 79 -10.93 16.74 7.22
CA ASN A 79 -12.38 16.72 7.40
C ASN A 79 -12.83 15.26 7.51
N ILE A 80 -13.24 14.85 8.71
CA ILE A 80 -13.74 13.49 8.96
C ILE A 80 -15.28 13.53 8.86
N PRO A 81 -15.88 12.86 7.86
CA PRO A 81 -17.34 12.80 7.71
C PRO A 81 -17.98 11.91 8.78
N SER A 82 -19.30 11.80 8.77
CA SER A 82 -20.00 10.94 9.72
C SER A 82 -19.65 9.46 9.50
N ALA A 83 -19.75 8.65 10.55
CA ALA A 83 -19.48 7.21 10.46
C ALA A 83 -20.39 6.51 9.41
N GLU A 84 -21.61 7.01 9.20
CA GLU A 84 -22.52 6.50 8.18
C GLU A 84 -22.00 6.76 6.76
N GLU A 85 -21.45 7.94 6.50
CA GLU A 85 -20.87 8.29 5.20
C GLU A 85 -19.59 7.51 4.93
N ILE A 86 -18.74 7.32 5.95
CA ILE A 86 -17.55 6.47 5.85
C ILE A 86 -17.98 5.04 5.52
N ALA A 87 -18.98 4.49 6.20
CA ALA A 87 -19.49 3.15 5.94
C ALA A 87 -20.06 3.00 4.51
N LYS A 88 -20.77 4.01 3.99
CA LYS A 88 -21.25 4.03 2.60
C LYS A 88 -20.09 4.05 1.59
N PHE A 89 -19.06 4.85 1.85
CA PHE A 89 -17.85 4.88 1.02
C PHE A 89 -17.15 3.52 1.01
N GLU A 90 -16.90 2.97 2.20
CA GLU A 90 -16.27 1.66 2.40
C GLU A 90 -17.04 0.54 1.69
N ALA A 91 -18.37 0.54 1.74
CA ALA A 91 -19.20 -0.46 1.08
C ALA A 91 -18.99 -0.49 -0.45
N VAL A 92 -18.63 0.63 -1.06
CA VAL A 92 -18.39 0.74 -2.51
C VAL A 92 -16.94 0.44 -2.86
N VAL A 93 -16.00 0.98 -2.09
CA VAL A 93 -14.57 0.99 -2.44
C VAL A 93 -13.83 -0.24 -1.95
N ARG A 94 -14.14 -0.73 -0.74
CA ARG A 94 -13.48 -1.90 -0.15
C ARG A 94 -13.54 -3.15 -1.04
N PRO A 95 -14.65 -3.47 -1.74
CA PRO A 95 -14.66 -4.58 -2.69
C PRO A 95 -13.65 -4.43 -3.83
N MET A 96 -13.42 -3.20 -4.30
CA MET A 96 -12.45 -2.90 -5.36
C MET A 96 -11.02 -3.10 -4.85
N ASP A 97 -10.70 -2.59 -3.66
CA ASP A 97 -9.39 -2.77 -3.03
C ASP A 97 -9.11 -4.25 -2.73
N ASN A 98 -10.12 -4.99 -2.28
CA ASN A 98 -10.02 -6.43 -2.08
C ASN A 98 -9.72 -7.18 -3.39
N LEU A 99 -10.34 -6.77 -4.50
CA LEU A 99 -10.06 -7.36 -5.82
C LEU A 99 -8.63 -7.05 -6.28
N ILE A 100 -8.15 -5.82 -6.06
CA ILE A 100 -6.77 -5.43 -6.35
C ILE A 100 -5.80 -6.32 -5.57
N ARG A 101 -6.04 -6.50 -4.26
CA ARG A 101 -5.23 -7.38 -3.40
C ARG A 101 -5.24 -8.83 -3.89
N ALA A 102 -6.41 -9.39 -4.19
CA ALA A 102 -6.55 -10.77 -4.67
C ALA A 102 -5.81 -10.98 -6.01
N ASN A 103 -5.88 -10.01 -6.91
CA ASN A 103 -5.15 -10.06 -8.17
C ASN A 103 -3.63 -9.99 -7.96
N TYR A 104 -3.16 -9.18 -7.01
CA TYR A 104 -1.76 -9.10 -6.65
C TYR A 104 -1.24 -10.42 -6.04
N GLU A 105 -2.02 -11.02 -5.13
CA GLU A 105 -1.77 -12.37 -4.58
C GLU A 105 -1.59 -13.42 -5.69
N GLU A 106 -2.49 -13.41 -6.67
CA GLU A 106 -2.42 -14.33 -7.80
C GLU A 106 -1.19 -14.08 -8.67
N ILE A 107 -0.82 -12.82 -8.93
CA ILE A 107 0.42 -12.48 -9.65
C ILE A 107 1.64 -13.05 -8.93
N CYS A 108 1.75 -12.86 -7.60
CA CYS A 108 2.86 -13.39 -6.83
C CYS A 108 2.92 -14.94 -6.90
N ARG A 109 1.77 -15.61 -6.81
CA ARG A 109 1.67 -17.07 -6.92
C ARG A 109 2.11 -17.58 -8.29
N LEU A 110 1.65 -16.93 -9.36
CA LEU A 110 2.01 -17.27 -10.74
C LEU A 110 3.49 -17.03 -11.01
N GLN A 111 4.06 -15.93 -10.49
CA GLN A 111 5.50 -15.65 -10.58
C GLN A 111 6.32 -16.73 -9.88
N SER A 112 5.97 -17.09 -8.64
CA SER A 112 6.65 -18.15 -7.89
C SER A 112 6.56 -19.51 -8.59
N THR A 113 5.38 -19.84 -9.14
CA THR A 113 5.17 -21.08 -9.89
C THR A 113 6.05 -21.11 -11.15
N ARG A 114 6.05 -20.02 -11.92
CA ARG A 114 6.91 -19.86 -13.10
C ARG A 114 8.38 -20.02 -12.74
N ASP A 115 8.85 -19.30 -11.72
CA ASP A 115 10.27 -19.29 -11.33
C ASP A 115 10.74 -20.64 -10.79
N SER A 116 9.81 -21.43 -10.23
CA SER A 116 10.08 -22.80 -9.79
C SER A 116 10.09 -23.82 -10.94
N LEU A 117 9.21 -23.65 -11.93
CA LEU A 117 9.06 -24.61 -13.03
C LEU A 117 10.05 -24.37 -14.17
N LEU A 118 10.30 -23.11 -14.54
CA LEU A 118 11.15 -22.78 -15.70
C LEU A 118 12.55 -23.39 -15.61
N PRO A 119 13.29 -23.32 -14.49
CA PRO A 119 14.62 -23.94 -14.40
C PRO A 119 14.58 -25.46 -14.59
N LYS A 120 13.52 -26.13 -14.10
CA LYS A 120 13.35 -27.59 -14.21
C LYS A 120 13.02 -28.04 -15.62
N LEU A 121 12.17 -27.27 -16.32
CA LEU A 121 11.85 -27.50 -17.73
C LEU A 121 13.08 -27.26 -18.60
N MET A 122 13.82 -26.17 -18.37
CA MET A 122 14.99 -25.80 -19.18
C MET A 122 16.19 -26.73 -18.97
N SER A 123 16.35 -27.31 -17.77
CA SER A 123 17.40 -28.30 -17.47
C SER A 123 17.05 -29.71 -17.95
N GLY A 124 15.80 -29.95 -18.36
CA GLY A 124 15.31 -31.29 -18.69
C GLY A 124 15.05 -32.18 -17.47
N GLU A 125 15.05 -31.62 -16.24
CA GLU A 125 14.61 -32.34 -15.04
C GLU A 125 13.12 -32.72 -15.14
N ILE A 126 12.33 -31.84 -15.76
CA ILE A 126 10.94 -32.11 -16.12
C ILE A 126 10.84 -32.06 -17.65
N ASP A 127 10.49 -33.19 -18.26
CA ASP A 127 10.17 -33.28 -19.69
C ASP A 127 8.65 -33.36 -19.87
N VAL A 128 8.15 -32.55 -20.80
CA VAL A 128 6.72 -32.46 -21.14
C VAL A 128 6.45 -32.80 -22.60
N SER A 129 7.47 -33.28 -23.33
CA SER A 129 7.38 -33.56 -24.77
C SER A 129 6.37 -34.66 -25.12
N ASP A 130 6.14 -35.60 -24.20
CA ASP A 130 5.24 -36.75 -24.40
C ASP A 130 3.81 -36.50 -23.88
N ILE A 131 3.50 -35.31 -23.37
CA ILE A 131 2.16 -34.99 -22.85
C ILE A 131 1.21 -34.64 -24.01
N GLN A 132 0.13 -35.41 -24.14
CA GLN A 132 -0.99 -35.06 -25.03
C GLN A 132 -1.97 -34.14 -24.30
N LEU A 133 -2.27 -32.98 -24.91
CA LEU A 133 -3.23 -31.98 -24.44
C LEU A 133 -4.67 -32.34 -24.81
#